data_AF-A0A653CIS7-F1
#
_entry.id   AF-A0A653CIS7-F1
#
_cell.length_a   1.000
_cell.length_b   1.000
_cell.length_c   1.000
_cell.angle_alpha   90.00
_cell.angle_beta   90.00
_cell.angle_gamma   90.00
#
_symmetry.space_group_name_H-M   'P 1'
#
loop_
_entity.id
_entity.type
_entity.pdbx_description
1 polymer ?
#
loop_
_entity_poly.entity_id
_entity_poly.type
_entity_poly.pdbx_seq_one_letter_code
_entity_poly.pdbx_strand_id
1 'polypeptide(L)'
;MQRQRDRRSPSGLWVPFRRADFAQAVIDAGLRFIGPFQKSFTKWVIRLLPERPIAAGVPIVPGTDGPVTTKEEAKEFCIKHGLPVIFKAAYGGGGRGMRVVREMSEVEENFQRASSEALSAFGNGAMFIEKFIERPRHIEVQLLGDKAGNVVHLYERDCSVQRRHQKVVEMAPAPHLPLKIRNQMTDLAVQLARHVGYENAGTVEFLCDEKGNFYFIEVNARLQVEHTVTEEITGIDLVQSQIRVAEGMTLPELGIEQDKIKPLGFAIQCRVTTEDPAKNFQPDTGRIEVFRSGEGMGIRLDGASAFAGAIISPYYDSLLVKVRKYST
;
A
#
# COMPACT_ATOMS: atom_id res chain seq x y z
N MET A 1 -6.37 23.16 18.01
CA MET A 1 -5.30 22.42 18.71
C MET A 1 -5.70 20.94 18.80
N GLN A 2 -5.48 20.15 17.74
CA GLN A 2 -5.39 18.68 17.71
C GLN A 2 -5.44 18.24 16.24
N ARG A 3 -4.26 18.17 15.62
CA ARG A 3 -4.04 17.51 14.33
C ARG A 3 -4.29 16.02 14.54
N GLN A 4 -5.12 15.44 13.68
CA GLN A 4 -5.28 14.00 13.57
C GLN A 4 -3.88 13.37 13.42
N ARG A 5 -3.56 12.48 14.36
CA ARG A 5 -2.39 11.62 14.30
C ARG A 5 -2.63 10.65 13.16
N ASP A 6 -2.23 11.05 11.95
CA ASP A 6 -1.79 10.08 10.95
C ASP A 6 -0.82 9.15 11.65
N ARG A 7 -1.17 7.87 11.64
CA ARG A 7 -0.44 6.81 12.31
C ARG A 7 0.96 6.80 11.72
N ARG A 8 1.88 7.41 12.48
CA ARG A 8 3.31 7.37 12.27
C ARG A 8 3.71 5.88 12.21
N SER A 9 4.30 5.46 11.10
CA SER A 9 5.31 4.41 11.21
C SER A 9 6.38 4.91 12.18
N PRO A 10 6.74 4.19 13.25
CA PRO A 10 7.79 4.63 14.17
C PRO A 10 9.19 4.49 13.57
N SER A 11 9.33 4.00 12.33
CA SER A 11 10.62 3.98 11.63
C SER A 11 11.01 5.40 11.16
N GLY A 12 11.82 6.11 11.96
CA GLY A 12 12.28 7.47 11.70
C GLY A 12 13.10 7.71 10.41
N LEU A 13 13.43 6.67 9.64
CA LEU A 13 14.18 6.81 8.38
C LEU A 13 13.32 7.18 7.15
N TRP A 14 12.00 6.95 7.19
CA TRP A 14 11.15 7.01 5.98
C TRP A 14 10.18 8.20 5.93
N VAL A 15 10.11 8.99 7.00
CA VAL A 15 9.17 10.14 7.13
C VAL A 15 9.40 11.24 6.07
N PRO A 16 10.64 11.58 5.66
CA PRO A 16 10.86 12.62 4.64
C PRO A 16 10.45 12.19 3.22
N PHE A 17 10.46 10.89 2.92
CA PHE A 17 10.25 10.38 1.56
C PHE A 17 8.79 10.40 1.09
N ARG A 18 7.83 10.74 1.95
CA ARG A 18 6.44 11.02 1.56
C ARG A 18 6.15 12.53 1.52
N ARG A 19 7.14 13.38 1.78
CA ARG A 19 6.96 14.83 1.96
C ARG A 19 7.38 15.60 0.72
N ALA A 20 6.39 16.18 0.03
CA ALA A 20 6.63 16.94 -1.19
C ALA A 20 7.57 18.12 -0.97
N ASP A 21 7.44 18.78 0.18
CA ASP A 21 8.29 19.88 0.60
C ASP A 21 9.75 19.44 0.85
N PHE A 22 9.97 18.26 1.40
CA PHE A 22 11.33 17.73 1.58
C PHE A 22 11.99 17.42 0.24
N ALA A 23 11.30 16.71 -0.66
CA ALA A 23 11.84 16.41 -1.98
C ALA A 23 12.13 17.69 -2.77
N GLN A 24 11.32 18.76 -2.60
CA GLN A 24 11.54 20.04 -3.28
C GLN A 24 12.78 20.72 -2.71
N ALA A 25 12.94 20.74 -1.38
CA ALA A 25 14.12 21.31 -0.73
C ALA A 25 15.43 20.62 -1.16
N VAL A 26 15.42 19.30 -1.38
CA VAL A 26 16.59 18.56 -1.90
C VAL A 26 16.94 19.04 -3.31
N ILE A 27 15.94 19.20 -4.18
CA ILE A 27 16.13 19.66 -5.56
C ILE A 27 16.57 21.13 -5.61
N ASP A 28 15.97 21.99 -4.79
CA ASP A 28 16.32 23.41 -4.67
C ASP A 28 17.76 23.59 -4.18
N ALA A 29 18.27 22.64 -3.39
CA ALA A 29 19.67 22.57 -2.98
C ALA A 29 20.63 22.05 -4.07
N GLY A 30 20.14 21.75 -5.27
CA GLY A 30 20.94 21.21 -6.37
C GLY A 30 21.30 19.72 -6.23
N LEU A 31 20.62 18.99 -5.33
CA LEU A 31 20.83 17.57 -5.11
C LEU A 31 19.81 16.72 -5.91
N ARG A 32 20.21 15.50 -6.27
CA ARG A 32 19.28 14.53 -6.89
C ARG A 32 18.43 13.86 -5.81
N PHE A 33 17.12 13.92 -5.97
CA PHE A 33 16.19 13.15 -5.15
C PHE A 33 15.95 11.76 -5.78
N ILE A 34 16.25 10.69 -5.05
CA ILE A 34 15.97 9.31 -5.48
C ILE A 34 14.53 8.99 -5.09
N GLY A 35 13.62 9.16 -6.04
CA GLY A 35 12.18 8.95 -5.87
C GLY A 35 11.40 9.61 -7.01
N PRO A 36 10.06 9.58 -6.97
CA PRO A 36 9.25 10.16 -8.02
C PRO A 36 9.39 11.69 -8.09
N PHE A 37 9.38 12.24 -9.31
CA PHE A 37 9.64 13.65 -9.58
C PHE A 37 8.49 14.62 -9.16
N GLN A 38 8.88 15.85 -8.82
CA GLN A 38 8.12 16.89 -8.11
C GLN A 38 6.76 17.31 -8.70
N LYS A 39 6.61 17.46 -10.03
CA LYS A 39 5.29 17.83 -10.61
C LYS A 39 4.21 16.77 -10.35
N SER A 40 4.64 15.53 -10.18
CA SER A 40 3.76 14.39 -9.90
C SER A 40 3.64 14.16 -8.39
N PHE A 41 4.61 14.56 -7.56
CA PHE A 41 4.66 14.26 -6.13
C PHE A 41 3.56 14.93 -5.28
N THR A 42 3.28 16.22 -5.45
CA THR A 42 2.13 16.90 -4.77
C THR A 42 0.79 16.26 -5.13
N LYS A 43 0.78 15.61 -6.29
CA LYS A 43 -0.33 14.89 -6.89
C LYS A 43 -0.42 13.43 -6.36
N TRP A 44 0.62 12.88 -5.73
CA TRP A 44 0.74 11.47 -5.27
C TRP A 44 0.58 11.25 -3.78
N VAL A 45 0.97 12.23 -2.96
CA VAL A 45 1.23 12.05 -1.51
C VAL A 45 -0.03 11.82 -0.67
N ILE A 46 -1.21 12.04 -1.23
CA ILE A 46 -2.48 11.79 -0.56
C ILE A 46 -3.27 10.98 -1.57
N ARG A 47 -3.68 9.75 -1.19
CA ARG A 47 -4.65 8.86 -1.86
C ARG A 47 -5.08 9.46 -3.19
N LEU A 48 -4.48 9.01 -4.30
CA LEU A 48 -4.72 9.56 -5.65
C LEU A 48 -6.16 10.06 -5.72
N LEU A 49 -6.34 11.37 -5.95
CA LEU A 49 -7.68 11.91 -6.15
C LEU A 49 -8.42 10.96 -7.12
N PRO A 50 -9.62 10.47 -6.78
CA PRO A 50 -10.26 9.36 -7.48
C PRO A 50 -10.39 9.63 -8.99
N GLU A 51 -10.41 10.90 -9.40
CA GLU A 51 -10.38 11.35 -10.78
C GLU A 51 -9.27 10.74 -11.64
N ARG A 52 -8.07 10.49 -11.09
CA ARG A 52 -6.94 9.96 -11.90
C ARG A 52 -7.05 8.48 -12.24
N PRO A 53 -7.25 7.56 -11.28
CA PRO A 53 -7.51 6.17 -11.61
C PRO A 53 -8.74 6.05 -12.51
N ILE A 54 -9.80 6.85 -12.27
CA ILE A 54 -10.97 6.90 -13.18
C ILE A 54 -10.56 7.33 -14.60
N ALA A 55 -9.83 8.44 -14.75
CA ALA A 55 -9.38 8.93 -16.07
C ALA A 55 -8.43 7.96 -16.77
N ALA A 56 -7.67 7.16 -16.01
CA ALA A 56 -6.83 6.09 -16.52
C ALA A 56 -7.59 4.76 -16.74
N GLY A 57 -8.90 4.70 -16.52
CA GLY A 57 -9.71 3.49 -16.69
C GLY A 57 -9.46 2.41 -15.64
N VAL A 58 -8.80 2.74 -14.53
CA VAL A 58 -8.55 1.83 -13.41
C VAL A 58 -9.78 1.78 -12.51
N PRO A 59 -10.37 0.60 -12.25
CA PRO A 59 -11.50 0.48 -11.37
C PRO A 59 -11.17 0.98 -9.96
N ILE A 60 -12.01 1.86 -9.41
CA ILE A 60 -11.96 2.28 -8.01
C ILE A 60 -13.12 1.65 -7.24
N VAL A 61 -13.02 1.58 -5.91
CA VAL A 61 -14.14 1.13 -5.08
C VAL A 61 -15.33 2.06 -5.36
N PRO A 62 -16.49 1.53 -5.81
CA PRO A 62 -17.65 2.35 -6.07
C PRO A 62 -18.03 3.10 -4.80
N GLY A 63 -18.14 4.41 -4.88
CA GLY A 63 -18.49 5.27 -3.77
C GLY A 63 -19.30 6.47 -4.21
N THR A 64 -19.85 7.21 -3.26
CA THR A 64 -20.59 8.44 -3.54
C THR A 64 -19.65 9.52 -4.06
N ASP A 65 -20.09 10.38 -4.98
CA ASP A 65 -19.23 11.44 -5.55
C ASP A 65 -18.88 12.53 -4.52
N GLY A 66 -19.66 12.62 -3.45
CA GLY A 66 -19.45 13.54 -2.34
C GLY A 66 -20.10 13.04 -1.06
N PRO A 67 -20.07 13.88 -0.01
CA PRO A 67 -20.76 13.57 1.25
C PRO A 67 -22.27 13.48 1.04
N VAL A 68 -22.85 12.39 1.54
CA VAL A 68 -24.27 12.11 1.64
C VAL A 68 -24.77 12.58 3.00
N THR A 69 -25.91 13.28 3.02
CA THR A 69 -26.49 13.83 4.26
C THR A 69 -27.84 13.25 4.60
N THR A 70 -28.47 12.55 3.66
CA THR A 70 -29.80 11.97 3.83
C THR A 70 -29.81 10.45 3.69
N LYS A 71 -30.79 9.81 4.34
CA LYS A 71 -31.02 8.37 4.24
C LYS A 71 -31.53 7.97 2.85
N GLU A 72 -32.23 8.88 2.17
CA GLU A 72 -32.74 8.71 0.81
C GLU A 72 -31.59 8.57 -0.19
N GLU A 73 -30.63 9.49 -0.17
CA GLU A 73 -29.38 9.41 -0.97
C GLU A 73 -28.61 8.11 -0.68
N ALA A 74 -28.54 7.70 0.60
CA ALA A 74 -27.89 6.45 0.97
C ALA A 74 -28.60 5.21 0.39
N LYS A 75 -29.94 5.23 0.39
CA LYS A 75 -30.76 4.16 -0.18
C LYS A 75 -30.63 4.11 -1.70
N GLU A 76 -30.62 5.25 -2.39
CA GLU A 76 -30.39 5.32 -3.84
C GLU A 76 -29.04 4.74 -4.22
N PHE A 77 -27.98 5.06 -3.46
CA PHE A 77 -26.66 4.46 -3.68
C PHE A 77 -26.70 2.93 -3.51
N CYS A 78 -27.35 2.43 -2.46
CA CYS A 78 -27.46 0.99 -2.22
C CYS A 78 -28.25 0.27 -3.33
N ILE A 79 -29.28 0.91 -3.90
CA ILE A 79 -30.03 0.35 -5.04
C ILE A 79 -29.14 0.31 -6.30
N LYS A 80 -28.42 1.39 -6.58
CA LYS A 80 -27.58 1.53 -7.77
C LYS A 80 -26.35 0.61 -7.77
N HIS A 81 -25.67 0.50 -6.63
CA HIS A 81 -24.39 -0.22 -6.51
C HIS A 81 -24.51 -1.57 -5.78
N GLY A 82 -25.70 -1.88 -5.27
CA GLY A 82 -26.00 -3.09 -4.50
C GLY A 82 -25.33 -3.11 -3.12
N LEU A 83 -25.63 -4.13 -2.33
CA LEU A 83 -25.05 -4.40 -1.01
C LEU A 83 -23.95 -5.49 -1.08
N PRO A 84 -23.09 -5.65 -0.06
CA PRO A 84 -22.96 -4.79 1.11
C PRO A 84 -22.25 -3.46 0.81
N VAL A 85 -22.52 -2.45 1.63
CA VAL A 85 -21.86 -1.14 1.61
C VAL A 85 -21.29 -0.81 2.98
N ILE A 86 -20.37 0.16 3.03
CA ILE A 86 -19.85 0.71 4.27
C ILE A 86 -20.12 2.22 4.31
N PHE A 87 -20.77 2.65 5.38
CA PHE A 87 -20.90 4.07 5.71
C PHE A 87 -19.66 4.51 6.48
N LYS A 88 -19.10 5.66 6.12
CA LYS A 88 -17.93 6.27 6.78
C LYS A 88 -18.22 7.74 7.03
N ALA A 89 -17.84 8.28 8.19
CA ALA A 89 -17.94 9.72 8.42
C ALA A 89 -17.08 10.49 7.39
N ALA A 90 -17.65 11.46 6.68
CA ALA A 90 -16.97 12.20 5.62
C ALA A 90 -15.82 13.09 6.15
N TYR A 91 -15.95 13.57 7.38
CA TYR A 91 -14.99 14.47 8.04
C TYR A 91 -14.38 13.87 9.33
N GLY A 92 -14.52 12.55 9.51
CA GLY A 92 -14.11 11.81 10.71
C GLY A 92 -12.92 10.89 10.52
N GLY A 93 -12.44 10.27 11.61
CA GLY A 93 -11.32 9.32 11.59
C GLY A 93 -11.29 8.41 12.83
N GLY A 94 -10.52 7.32 12.77
CA GLY A 94 -10.34 6.42 13.92
C GLY A 94 -11.43 5.36 14.13
N GLY A 95 -12.22 5.04 13.09
CA GLY A 95 -13.20 3.95 13.13
C GLY A 95 -14.57 4.32 13.73
N ARG A 96 -14.76 5.56 14.18
CA ARG A 96 -16.05 6.08 14.68
C ARG A 96 -16.92 6.54 13.52
N GLY A 97 -18.22 6.27 13.59
CA GLY A 97 -19.15 6.53 12.49
C GLY A 97 -18.89 5.66 11.26
N MET A 98 -18.38 4.43 11.47
CA MET A 98 -18.22 3.43 10.41
C MET A 98 -19.19 2.27 10.63
N ARG A 99 -20.01 1.94 9.62
CA ARG A 99 -20.98 0.84 9.70
C ARG A 99 -21.07 0.08 8.39
N VAL A 100 -20.96 -1.24 8.46
CA VAL A 100 -21.22 -2.12 7.31
C VAL A 100 -22.71 -2.42 7.29
N VAL A 101 -23.34 -2.24 6.12
CA VAL A 101 -24.75 -2.51 5.89
C VAL A 101 -24.86 -3.64 4.89
N ARG A 102 -25.61 -4.68 5.25
CA ARG A 102 -25.71 -5.93 4.47
C ARG A 102 -27.09 -6.10 3.86
N GLU A 103 -28.11 -5.53 4.48
CA GLU A 103 -29.49 -5.63 4.02
C GLU A 103 -30.11 -4.24 3.79
N MET A 104 -31.07 -4.16 2.85
CA MET A 104 -31.71 -2.89 2.52
C MET A 104 -32.58 -2.35 3.67
N SER A 105 -33.13 -3.24 4.50
CA SER A 105 -33.85 -2.95 5.74
C SER A 105 -33.01 -2.20 6.76
N GLU A 106 -31.69 -2.43 6.77
CA GLU A 106 -30.74 -1.88 7.73
C GLU A 106 -30.24 -0.48 7.37
N VAL A 107 -30.44 -0.03 6.12
CA VAL A 107 -29.84 1.20 5.57
C VAL A 107 -30.23 2.43 6.39
N GLU A 108 -31.51 2.61 6.66
CA GLU A 108 -32.02 3.80 7.33
C GLU A 108 -31.52 3.92 8.77
N GLU A 109 -31.66 2.85 9.56
CA GLU A 109 -31.22 2.83 10.95
C GLU A 109 -29.69 3.03 11.04
N ASN A 110 -28.92 2.28 10.24
CA ASN A 110 -27.47 2.40 10.28
C ASN A 110 -26.97 3.75 9.79
N PHE A 111 -27.64 4.38 8.82
CA PHE A 111 -27.29 5.72 8.36
C PHE A 111 -27.49 6.74 9.48
N GLN A 112 -28.67 6.75 10.11
CA GLN A 112 -28.98 7.67 11.20
C GLN A 112 -28.01 7.50 12.38
N ARG A 113 -27.70 6.26 12.74
CA ARG A 113 -26.76 5.97 13.84
C ARG A 113 -25.33 6.40 13.50
N ALA A 114 -24.85 6.09 12.31
CA ALA A 114 -23.50 6.48 11.87
C ALA A 114 -23.38 8.01 11.76
N SER A 115 -24.39 8.67 11.19
CA SER A 115 -24.46 10.13 11.09
C SER A 115 -24.51 10.81 12.45
N SER A 116 -25.33 10.31 13.39
CA SER A 116 -25.42 10.85 14.75
C SER A 116 -24.10 10.70 15.52
N GLU A 117 -23.44 9.56 15.38
CA GLU A 117 -22.13 9.31 15.97
C GLU A 117 -21.05 10.24 15.39
N ALA A 118 -21.06 10.43 14.06
CA ALA A 118 -20.16 11.35 13.38
C ALA A 118 -20.40 12.81 13.80
N LEU A 119 -21.66 13.22 13.91
CA LEU A 119 -22.04 14.55 14.38
C LEU A 119 -21.55 14.79 15.81
N SER A 120 -21.76 13.82 16.71
CA SER A 120 -21.32 13.92 18.10
C SER A 120 -19.80 13.95 18.24
N ALA A 121 -19.07 13.16 17.44
CA ALA A 121 -17.62 13.04 17.54
C ALA A 121 -16.84 14.14 16.80
N PHE A 122 -17.38 14.63 15.66
CA PHE A 122 -16.64 15.47 14.71
C PHE A 122 -17.38 16.78 14.36
N GLY A 123 -18.58 17.00 14.90
CA GLY A 123 -19.40 18.18 14.60
C GLY A 123 -20.04 18.18 13.21
N ASN A 124 -19.94 17.08 12.46
CA ASN A 124 -20.52 16.95 11.13
C ASN A 124 -21.02 15.51 10.90
N GLY A 125 -22.32 15.36 10.62
CA GLY A 125 -22.98 14.08 10.38
C GLY A 125 -22.96 13.59 8.93
N ALA A 126 -22.29 14.31 8.03
CA ALA A 126 -22.18 13.92 6.63
C ALA A 126 -21.39 12.62 6.47
N MET A 127 -21.85 11.76 5.58
CA MET A 127 -21.38 10.40 5.39
C MET A 127 -20.80 10.22 3.99
N PHE A 128 -19.85 9.31 3.85
CA PHE A 128 -19.38 8.78 2.58
C PHE A 128 -19.77 7.31 2.52
N ILE A 129 -20.28 6.86 1.37
CA ILE A 129 -20.71 5.47 1.19
C ILE A 129 -19.82 4.84 0.14
N GLU A 130 -19.24 3.69 0.47
CA GLU A 130 -18.45 2.88 -0.46
C GLU A 130 -19.01 1.46 -0.51
N LYS A 131 -18.80 0.77 -1.64
CA LYS A 131 -19.00 -0.67 -1.69
C LYS A 131 -18.10 -1.34 -0.65
N PHE A 132 -18.69 -2.22 0.15
CA PHE A 132 -17.91 -3.01 1.10
C PHE A 132 -17.40 -4.26 0.39
N ILE A 133 -16.09 -4.36 0.23
CA ILE A 133 -15.46 -5.56 -0.33
C ILE A 133 -15.25 -6.55 0.81
N GLU A 134 -15.89 -7.71 0.71
CA GLU A 134 -15.80 -8.75 1.74
C GLU A 134 -14.53 -9.56 1.57
N ARG A 135 -13.81 -9.78 2.68
CA ARG A 135 -12.59 -10.59 2.75
C ARG A 135 -11.64 -10.34 1.56
N PRO A 136 -11.34 -9.08 1.23
CA PRO A 136 -10.54 -8.79 0.06
C PRO A 136 -9.12 -9.31 0.27
N ARG A 137 -8.55 -9.83 -0.81
CA ARG A 137 -7.09 -9.94 -0.91
C ARG A 137 -6.52 -8.56 -1.16
N HIS A 138 -5.43 -8.24 -0.47
CA HIS A 138 -4.65 -7.04 -0.73
C HIS A 138 -3.56 -7.40 -1.72
N ILE A 139 -3.74 -7.02 -2.98
CA ILE A 139 -2.79 -7.29 -4.07
C ILE A 139 -2.17 -5.98 -4.51
N GLU A 140 -0.86 -5.97 -4.72
CA GLU A 140 -0.15 -4.75 -5.10
C GLU A 140 0.84 -5.00 -6.23
N VAL A 141 0.97 -4.05 -7.16
CA VAL A 141 1.81 -4.17 -8.35
C VAL A 141 3.03 -3.29 -8.20
N GLN A 142 4.22 -3.89 -8.29
CA GLN A 142 5.49 -3.17 -8.30
C GLN A 142 5.68 -2.49 -9.65
N LEU A 143 6.01 -1.20 -9.62
CA LEU A 143 6.34 -0.41 -10.80
C LEU A 143 7.78 0.10 -10.74
N LEU A 144 8.34 0.31 -11.92
CA LEU A 144 9.56 1.09 -12.12
C LEU A 144 9.36 1.95 -13.38
N GLY A 145 9.58 3.26 -13.26
CA GLY A 145 9.53 4.21 -14.37
C GLY A 145 10.81 5.02 -14.52
N ASP A 146 11.12 5.48 -15.72
CA ASP A 146 12.26 6.37 -16.00
C ASP A 146 11.85 7.75 -16.52
N LYS A 147 12.84 8.62 -16.73
CA LYS A 147 12.64 9.98 -17.26
C LYS A 147 12.28 10.04 -18.74
N ALA A 148 12.49 8.95 -19.49
CA ALA A 148 12.12 8.85 -20.90
C ALA A 148 10.64 8.45 -21.08
N GLY A 149 9.92 8.19 -19.99
CA GLY A 149 8.51 7.79 -20.00
C GLY A 149 8.32 6.27 -20.14
N ASN A 150 9.38 5.48 -20.05
CA ASN A 150 9.25 4.03 -19.97
C ASN A 150 8.74 3.67 -18.58
N VAL A 151 7.79 2.73 -18.54
CA VAL A 151 7.24 2.17 -17.30
C VAL A 151 7.03 0.69 -17.50
N VAL A 152 7.49 -0.11 -16.53
CA VAL A 152 7.29 -1.55 -16.45
C VAL A 152 6.66 -1.94 -15.12
N HIS A 153 6.00 -3.11 -15.09
CA HIS A 153 5.67 -3.78 -13.84
C HIS A 153 6.64 -4.93 -13.57
N LEU A 154 6.90 -5.16 -12.29
CA LEU A 154 7.72 -6.27 -11.76
C LEU A 154 6.81 -7.29 -11.06
N TYR A 155 5.67 -7.55 -11.68
CA TYR A 155 4.58 -8.40 -11.16
C TYR A 155 3.96 -7.90 -9.85
N GLU A 156 3.04 -8.70 -9.33
CA GLU A 156 2.27 -8.40 -8.14
C GLU A 156 2.79 -9.14 -6.90
N ARG A 157 2.42 -8.60 -5.73
CA ARG A 157 2.57 -9.22 -4.42
C ARG A 157 1.21 -9.41 -3.77
N ASP A 158 1.08 -10.48 -3.00
CA ASP A 158 -0.04 -10.68 -2.06
C ASP A 158 0.40 -10.26 -0.66
N CYS A 159 -0.29 -9.25 -0.13
CA CYS A 159 -0.08 -8.69 1.20
C CYS A 159 -1.33 -8.80 2.08
N SER A 160 -2.18 -9.81 1.81
CA SER A 160 -3.47 -10.02 2.49
C SER A 160 -3.32 -10.43 3.95
N VAL A 161 -2.18 -11.03 4.31
CA VAL A 161 -1.90 -11.44 5.70
C VAL A 161 -1.55 -10.21 6.52
N GLN A 162 -2.57 -9.64 7.15
CA GLN A 162 -2.48 -8.40 7.90
C GLN A 162 -3.00 -8.56 9.32
N ARG A 163 -2.40 -7.78 10.23
CA ARG A 163 -2.90 -7.61 11.60
C ARG A 163 -3.13 -6.14 11.87
N ARG A 164 -4.35 -5.76 12.27
CA ARG A 164 -4.73 -4.35 12.52
C ARG A 164 -4.36 -3.42 11.35
N HIS A 165 -4.54 -3.89 10.11
CA HIS A 165 -4.18 -3.20 8.85
C HIS A 165 -2.67 -2.99 8.62
N GLN A 166 -1.82 -3.77 9.29
CA GLN A 166 -0.38 -3.81 9.02
C GLN A 166 -0.02 -5.13 8.36
N LYS A 167 0.76 -5.08 7.27
CA LYS A 167 1.26 -6.25 6.54
C LYS A 167 2.25 -7.03 7.42
N VAL A 168 2.02 -8.33 7.56
CA VAL A 168 2.83 -9.23 8.41
C VAL A 168 3.60 -10.24 7.56
N VAL A 169 2.93 -10.80 6.54
CA VAL A 169 3.51 -11.74 5.58
C VAL A 169 3.17 -11.27 4.18
N GLU A 170 4.17 -11.26 3.31
CA GLU A 170 4.03 -10.86 1.92
C GLU A 170 4.59 -11.94 0.99
N MET A 171 3.94 -12.17 -0.14
CA MET A 171 4.30 -13.23 -1.09
C MET A 171 4.35 -12.70 -2.52
N ALA A 172 5.24 -13.25 -3.34
CA ALA A 172 5.33 -12.96 -4.77
C ALA A 172 5.63 -14.23 -5.58
N PRO A 173 5.03 -14.43 -6.77
CA PRO A 173 3.81 -13.76 -7.22
C PRO A 173 2.63 -14.10 -6.29
N ALA A 174 1.48 -13.44 -6.47
CA ALA A 174 0.31 -13.71 -5.65
C ALA A 174 -0.19 -15.16 -5.86
N PRO A 175 -0.25 -16.00 -4.82
CA PRO A 175 -0.66 -17.40 -4.95
C PRO A 175 -2.12 -17.48 -5.41
N HIS A 176 -2.45 -18.43 -6.28
CA HIS A 176 -3.82 -18.64 -6.78
C HIS A 176 -4.50 -17.42 -7.42
N LEU A 177 -3.77 -16.38 -7.84
CA LEU A 177 -4.33 -15.29 -8.62
C LEU A 177 -4.46 -15.73 -10.09
N PRO A 178 -5.67 -15.73 -10.69
CA PRO A 178 -5.84 -16.13 -12.08
C PRO A 178 -5.01 -15.25 -13.02
N LEU A 179 -4.35 -15.87 -14.02
CA LEU A 179 -3.45 -15.16 -14.93
C LEU A 179 -4.14 -13.98 -15.65
N LYS A 180 -5.41 -14.16 -16.04
CA LYS A 180 -6.20 -13.10 -16.66
C LYS A 180 -6.32 -11.87 -15.75
N ILE A 181 -6.62 -12.08 -14.46
CA ILE A 181 -6.76 -11.00 -13.48
C ILE A 181 -5.41 -10.36 -13.20
N ARG A 182 -4.34 -11.16 -13.05
CA ARG A 182 -2.96 -10.67 -12.93
C ARG A 182 -2.61 -9.72 -14.05
N ASN A 183 -2.73 -10.16 -15.31
CA ASN A 183 -2.36 -9.37 -16.48
C ASN A 183 -3.17 -8.08 -16.55
N GLN A 184 -4.49 -8.15 -16.34
CA GLN A 184 -5.35 -6.97 -16.30
C GLN A 184 -4.91 -5.96 -15.23
N MET A 185 -4.60 -6.44 -14.01
CA MET A 185 -4.18 -5.58 -12.91
C MET A 185 -2.82 -4.94 -13.17
N THR A 186 -1.86 -5.71 -13.70
CA THR A 186 -0.52 -5.19 -14.01
C THR A 186 -0.54 -4.20 -15.17
N ASP A 187 -1.33 -4.47 -16.21
CA ASP A 187 -1.50 -3.57 -17.35
C ASP A 187 -2.13 -2.24 -16.93
N LEU A 188 -3.17 -2.29 -16.09
CA LEU A 188 -3.83 -1.10 -15.55
C LEU A 188 -2.92 -0.31 -14.61
N ALA A 189 -2.07 -0.97 -13.82
CA ALA A 189 -1.08 -0.29 -12.99
C ALA A 189 -0.05 0.47 -13.84
N VAL A 190 0.44 -0.15 -14.93
CA VAL A 190 1.34 0.51 -15.89
C VAL A 190 0.64 1.65 -16.63
N GLN A 191 -0.61 1.47 -17.05
CA GLN A 191 -1.41 2.51 -17.70
C GLN A 191 -1.59 3.72 -16.78
N LEU A 192 -1.96 3.48 -15.52
CA LEU A 192 -2.07 4.53 -14.51
C LEU A 192 -0.77 5.29 -14.35
N ALA A 193 0.36 4.58 -14.25
CA ALA A 193 1.68 5.16 -14.08
C ALA A 193 2.21 5.90 -15.32
N ARG A 194 1.80 5.50 -16.53
CA ARG A 194 2.10 6.26 -17.75
C ARG A 194 1.27 7.53 -17.86
N HIS A 195 -0.03 7.45 -17.59
CA HIS A 195 -0.98 8.58 -17.68
C HIS A 195 -0.53 9.82 -16.88
N VAL A 196 0.17 9.56 -15.80
CA VAL A 196 0.64 10.52 -14.79
C VAL A 196 2.14 10.85 -14.88
N GLY A 197 2.88 10.21 -15.81
CA GLY A 197 4.33 10.34 -15.91
C GLY A 197 5.07 9.93 -14.63
N TYR A 198 4.84 8.69 -14.17
CA TYR A 198 5.50 8.15 -12.97
C TYR A 198 6.98 7.87 -13.22
N GLU A 199 7.83 8.20 -12.25
CA GLU A 199 9.27 7.98 -12.28
C GLU A 199 9.72 7.24 -11.01
N ASN A 200 10.80 6.46 -11.13
CA ASN A 200 11.44 5.71 -10.06
C ASN A 200 10.57 4.52 -9.60
N ALA A 201 10.85 3.93 -8.43
CA ALA A 201 10.06 2.80 -7.93
C ALA A 201 8.75 3.27 -7.27
N GLY A 202 7.70 2.49 -7.45
CA GLY A 202 6.40 2.73 -6.82
C GLY A 202 5.56 1.47 -6.74
N THR A 203 4.44 1.54 -6.04
CA THR A 203 3.52 0.41 -5.97
C THR A 203 2.08 0.87 -6.03
N VAL A 204 1.29 0.22 -6.88
CA VAL A 204 -0.17 0.43 -6.98
C VAL A 204 -0.86 -0.66 -6.17
N GLU A 205 -1.67 -0.29 -5.18
CA GLU A 205 -2.38 -1.23 -4.31
C GLU A 205 -3.84 -1.40 -4.74
N PHE A 206 -4.32 -2.65 -4.67
CA PHE A 206 -5.67 -3.08 -5.04
C PHE A 206 -6.31 -3.95 -3.95
N LEU A 207 -7.62 -3.81 -3.76
CA LEU A 207 -8.44 -4.84 -3.11
C LEU A 207 -8.98 -5.75 -4.20
N CYS A 208 -8.76 -7.06 -4.09
CA CYS A 208 -9.26 -8.07 -5.01
C CYS A 208 -10.23 -9.00 -4.29
N ASP A 209 -11.44 -9.16 -4.81
CA ASP A 209 -12.45 -10.08 -4.27
C ASP A 209 -12.28 -11.51 -4.80
N GLU A 210 -13.04 -12.46 -4.24
CA GLU A 210 -13.01 -13.87 -4.65
C GLU A 210 -13.49 -14.11 -6.09
N LYS A 211 -14.26 -13.16 -6.66
CA LYS A 211 -14.75 -13.23 -8.05
C LYS A 211 -13.73 -12.68 -9.05
N GLY A 212 -12.62 -12.13 -8.57
CA GLY A 212 -11.58 -11.50 -9.38
C GLY A 212 -11.88 -10.05 -9.75
N ASN A 213 -12.90 -9.41 -9.16
CA ASN A 213 -13.04 -7.97 -9.26
C ASN A 213 -11.98 -7.31 -8.38
N PHE A 214 -11.30 -6.30 -8.90
CA PHE A 214 -10.31 -5.56 -8.15
C PHE A 214 -10.51 -4.06 -8.23
N TYR A 215 -10.09 -3.37 -7.19
CA TYR A 215 -10.34 -1.95 -6.99
C TYR A 215 -9.10 -1.26 -6.46
N PHE A 216 -8.69 -0.20 -7.14
CA PHE A 216 -7.58 0.65 -6.73
C PHE A 216 -7.82 1.25 -5.34
N ILE A 217 -6.76 1.26 -4.51
CA ILE A 217 -6.75 1.84 -3.17
C ILE A 217 -5.85 3.07 -3.12
N GLU A 218 -4.56 2.87 -3.40
CA GLU A 218 -3.54 3.90 -3.27
C GLU A 218 -2.32 3.62 -4.16
N VAL A 219 -1.47 4.64 -4.34
CA VAL A 219 -0.12 4.48 -4.87
C VAL A 219 0.87 4.83 -3.77
N ASN A 220 1.74 3.89 -3.46
CA ASN A 220 2.91 4.13 -2.64
C ASN A 220 4.04 4.63 -3.52
N ALA A 221 4.24 5.95 -3.52
CA ALA A 221 5.22 6.64 -4.35
C ALA A 221 6.66 6.53 -3.81
N ARG A 222 7.07 5.31 -3.45
CA ARG A 222 8.35 4.95 -2.82
C ARG A 222 8.57 3.45 -2.86
N LEU A 223 9.79 3.01 -2.57
CA LEU A 223 10.07 1.60 -2.30
C LEU A 223 9.34 1.14 -1.02
N GLN A 224 8.79 -0.07 -1.06
CA GLN A 224 8.10 -0.70 0.07
C GLN A 224 9.01 -1.71 0.80
N VAL A 225 8.62 -2.11 2.01
CA VAL A 225 9.43 -3.00 2.86
C VAL A 225 9.56 -4.39 2.22
N GLU A 226 8.50 -4.80 1.55
CA GLU A 226 8.25 -6.07 0.86
C GLU A 226 8.76 -6.11 -0.60
N HIS A 227 9.50 -5.09 -1.06
CA HIS A 227 10.11 -5.11 -2.40
C HIS A 227 10.98 -6.35 -2.64
N THR A 228 11.57 -6.92 -1.59
CA THR A 228 12.53 -8.02 -1.72
C THR A 228 11.91 -9.29 -2.26
N VAL A 229 10.63 -9.59 -2.01
CA VAL A 229 10.02 -10.79 -2.64
C VAL A 229 9.86 -10.61 -4.15
N THR A 230 9.72 -9.36 -4.62
CA THR A 230 9.75 -9.05 -6.06
C THR A 230 11.16 -9.21 -6.63
N GLU A 231 12.19 -8.77 -5.92
CA GLU A 231 13.58 -8.97 -6.35
C GLU A 231 13.91 -10.47 -6.49
N GLU A 232 13.51 -11.31 -5.52
CA GLU A 232 13.77 -12.75 -5.55
C GLU A 232 13.16 -13.43 -6.79
N ILE A 233 11.93 -13.07 -7.17
CA ILE A 233 11.27 -13.70 -8.32
C ILE A 233 11.68 -13.10 -9.67
N THR A 234 12.23 -11.89 -9.71
CA THR A 234 12.59 -11.22 -10.98
C THR A 234 14.08 -11.17 -11.24
N GLY A 235 14.92 -11.31 -10.21
CA GLY A 235 16.36 -11.07 -10.27
C GLY A 235 16.75 -9.60 -10.44
N ILE A 236 15.79 -8.67 -10.34
CA ILE A 236 16.03 -7.23 -10.53
C ILE A 236 16.23 -6.58 -9.17
N ASP A 237 17.42 -6.01 -8.95
CA ASP A 237 17.74 -5.19 -7.77
C ASP A 237 17.05 -3.83 -7.89
N LEU A 238 16.01 -3.62 -7.08
CA LEU A 238 15.17 -2.44 -7.12
C LEU A 238 15.91 -1.22 -6.57
N VAL A 239 16.71 -1.38 -5.51
CA VAL A 239 17.45 -0.26 -4.90
C VAL A 239 18.49 0.27 -5.88
N GLN A 240 19.27 -0.62 -6.50
CA GLN A 240 20.24 -0.25 -7.52
C GLN A 240 19.54 0.39 -8.74
N SER A 241 18.43 -0.18 -9.18
CA SER A 241 17.66 0.36 -10.30
C SER A 241 17.14 1.78 -10.01
N GLN A 242 16.64 2.04 -8.79
CA GLN A 242 16.21 3.39 -8.39
C GLN A 242 17.35 4.42 -8.45
N ILE A 243 18.56 4.03 -8.04
CA ILE A 243 19.74 4.90 -8.09
C ILE A 243 20.09 5.20 -9.55
N ARG A 244 20.21 4.17 -10.40
CA ARG A 244 20.58 4.34 -11.82
C ARG A 244 19.55 5.14 -12.60
N VAL A 245 18.26 4.94 -12.34
CA VAL A 245 17.18 5.77 -12.90
C VAL A 245 17.31 7.23 -12.46
N ALA A 246 17.59 7.46 -11.17
CA ALA A 246 17.81 8.83 -10.67
C ALA A 246 19.06 9.48 -11.29
N GLU A 247 20.05 8.68 -11.70
CA GLU A 247 21.22 9.12 -12.45
C GLU A 247 20.93 9.49 -13.91
N GLY A 248 19.76 9.10 -14.43
CA GLY A 248 19.29 9.40 -15.77
C GLY A 248 19.31 8.21 -16.73
N MET A 249 19.67 7.01 -16.27
CA MET A 249 19.58 5.80 -17.10
C MET A 249 18.12 5.44 -17.39
N THR A 250 17.87 5.01 -18.61
CA THR A 250 16.57 4.51 -19.06
C THR A 250 16.42 3.02 -18.76
N LEU A 251 15.17 2.53 -18.64
CA LEU A 251 14.91 1.12 -18.39
C LEU A 251 15.48 0.19 -19.47
N PRO A 252 15.42 0.52 -20.78
CA PRO A 252 16.10 -0.27 -21.81
C PRO A 252 17.63 -0.33 -21.66
N GLU A 253 18.29 0.78 -21.27
CA GLU A 253 19.73 0.77 -20.98
C GLU A 253 20.09 -0.12 -19.79
N LEU A 254 19.16 -0.27 -18.85
CA LEU A 254 19.28 -1.20 -17.73
C LEU A 254 18.94 -2.65 -18.09
N GLY A 255 18.48 -2.91 -19.32
CA GLY A 255 17.99 -4.22 -19.76
C GLY A 255 16.64 -4.61 -19.14
N ILE A 256 15.90 -3.64 -18.59
CA ILE A 256 14.61 -3.84 -17.92
C ILE A 256 13.49 -3.51 -18.92
N GLU A 257 13.06 -4.53 -19.67
CA GLU A 257 11.98 -4.43 -20.65
C GLU A 257 10.86 -5.42 -20.31
N GLN A 258 9.61 -5.03 -20.53
CA GLN A 258 8.44 -5.76 -20.00
C GLN A 258 8.37 -7.23 -20.45
N ASP A 259 8.77 -7.51 -21.68
CA ASP A 259 8.80 -8.84 -22.31
C ASP A 259 9.92 -9.75 -21.76
N LYS A 260 10.97 -9.16 -21.19
CA LYS A 260 12.11 -9.87 -20.58
C LYS A 260 11.89 -10.18 -19.10
N ILE A 261 10.98 -9.48 -18.42
CA ILE A 261 10.67 -9.71 -17.00
C ILE A 261 9.76 -10.94 -16.85
N LYS A 262 10.29 -12.01 -16.26
CA LYS A 262 9.54 -13.25 -15.98
C LYS A 262 9.71 -13.62 -14.51
N PRO A 263 8.63 -14.03 -13.82
CA PRO A 263 8.73 -14.51 -12.46
C PRO A 263 9.35 -15.91 -12.49
N LEU A 264 10.39 -16.09 -11.70
CA LEU A 264 11.02 -17.36 -11.41
C LEU A 264 10.55 -17.77 -10.01
N GLY A 265 9.97 -18.97 -9.88
CA GLY A 265 9.55 -19.51 -8.58
C GLY A 265 8.59 -18.63 -7.78
N PHE A 266 8.68 -18.75 -6.46
CA PHE A 266 7.90 -18.04 -5.46
C PHE A 266 8.79 -17.58 -4.32
N ALA A 267 8.48 -16.41 -3.77
CA ALA A 267 9.11 -15.86 -2.59
C ALA A 267 8.07 -15.48 -1.53
N ILE A 268 8.42 -15.72 -0.26
CA ILE A 268 7.66 -15.28 0.90
C ILE A 268 8.56 -14.48 1.83
N GLN A 269 8.04 -13.41 2.40
CA GLN A 269 8.68 -12.60 3.43
C GLN A 269 7.88 -12.65 4.73
N CYS A 270 8.59 -12.81 5.83
CA CYS A 270 8.08 -12.61 7.19
C CYS A 270 8.91 -11.54 7.90
N ARG A 271 8.24 -10.72 8.70
CA ARG A 271 8.89 -9.75 9.60
C ARG A 271 9.01 -10.35 10.99
N VAL A 272 10.23 -10.47 11.47
CA VAL A 272 10.48 -10.85 12.87
C VAL A 272 10.53 -9.56 13.68
N THR A 273 9.64 -9.45 14.67
CA THR A 273 9.51 -8.26 15.52
C THR A 273 9.71 -8.61 17.00
N THR A 274 9.84 -7.60 17.86
CA THR A 274 9.79 -7.78 19.32
C THR A 274 8.37 -7.82 19.88
N GLU A 275 7.34 -7.85 19.04
CA GLU A 275 5.96 -7.87 19.51
C GLU A 275 5.61 -9.22 20.14
N ASP A 276 5.23 -9.24 21.43
CA ASP A 276 4.88 -10.45 22.17
C ASP A 276 3.41 -10.85 21.94
N PRO A 277 3.12 -11.94 21.20
CA PRO A 277 1.74 -12.36 20.92
C PRO A 277 0.92 -12.67 22.18
N ALA A 278 1.56 -13.13 23.26
CA ALA A 278 0.90 -13.42 24.53
C ALA A 278 0.49 -12.15 25.29
N LYS A 279 1.13 -11.01 24.99
CA LYS A 279 0.80 -9.68 25.54
C LYS A 279 0.11 -8.80 24.52
N ASN A 280 -0.78 -9.37 23.71
CA ASN A 280 -1.53 -8.66 22.67
C ASN A 280 -0.60 -7.93 21.68
N PHE A 281 0.58 -8.50 21.44
CA PHE A 281 1.65 -8.00 20.57
C PHE A 281 2.15 -6.61 20.99
N GLN A 282 2.33 -6.42 22.28
CA GLN A 282 3.06 -5.27 22.79
C GLN A 282 4.55 -5.41 22.38
N PRO A 283 5.19 -4.39 21.79
CA PRO A 283 6.62 -4.42 21.50
C PRO A 283 7.44 -4.55 22.79
N ASP A 284 8.32 -5.55 22.83
CA ASP A 284 9.29 -5.71 23.90
C ASP A 284 10.55 -4.87 23.64
N THR A 285 11.27 -4.55 24.71
CA THR A 285 12.47 -3.70 24.70
C THR A 285 13.53 -4.26 25.63
N GLY A 286 14.80 -3.94 25.37
CA GLY A 286 15.90 -4.41 26.20
C GLY A 286 17.07 -4.92 25.37
N ARG A 287 17.93 -5.74 25.99
CA ARG A 287 19.12 -6.28 25.35
C ARG A 287 18.83 -7.65 24.74
N ILE A 288 19.24 -7.84 23.50
CA ILE A 288 19.27 -9.17 22.87
C ILE A 288 20.52 -9.90 23.39
N GLU A 289 20.35 -10.87 24.29
CA GLU A 289 21.47 -11.66 24.81
C GLU A 289 22.06 -12.62 23.76
N VAL A 290 21.18 -13.28 23.00
CA VAL A 290 21.56 -14.26 21.98
C VAL A 290 20.80 -13.98 20.69
N PHE A 291 21.52 -13.96 19.57
CA PHE A 291 20.94 -13.89 18.23
C PHE A 291 21.68 -14.86 17.32
N ARG A 292 20.94 -15.77 16.67
CA ARG A 292 21.46 -16.69 15.66
C ARG A 292 20.50 -16.71 14.47
N SER A 293 21.02 -16.38 13.30
CA SER A 293 20.26 -16.42 12.04
C SER A 293 20.10 -17.85 11.54
N GLY A 294 18.92 -18.13 10.96
CA GLY A 294 18.73 -19.31 10.11
C GLY A 294 19.15 -18.96 8.69
N GLU A 295 20.12 -19.70 8.14
CA GLU A 295 20.69 -19.47 6.81
C GLU A 295 20.62 -20.75 5.98
N GLY A 296 20.74 -20.63 4.66
CA GLY A 296 20.68 -21.76 3.73
C GLY A 296 20.21 -21.37 2.35
N MET A 297 20.11 -22.36 1.46
CA MET A 297 19.66 -22.15 0.09
C MET A 297 18.27 -21.49 0.06
N GLY A 298 18.14 -20.43 -0.72
CA GLY A 298 16.90 -19.67 -0.88
C GLY A 298 16.52 -18.80 0.32
N ILE A 299 17.37 -18.69 1.35
CA ILE A 299 17.12 -17.80 2.48
C ILE A 299 17.87 -16.47 2.30
N ARG A 300 17.13 -15.36 2.38
CA ARG A 300 17.67 -13.99 2.43
C ARG A 300 17.27 -13.30 3.71
N LEU A 301 18.24 -12.66 4.36
CA LEU A 301 18.07 -11.90 5.58
C LEU A 301 18.48 -10.44 5.35
N ASP A 302 17.59 -9.51 5.69
CA ASP A 302 17.93 -8.09 5.80
C ASP A 302 17.71 -7.73 7.27
N GLY A 303 18.81 -7.69 8.01
CA GLY A 303 18.83 -7.28 9.41
C GLY A 303 18.73 -5.76 9.54
N ALA A 304 17.98 -5.29 10.53
CA ALA A 304 17.94 -3.87 10.89
C ALA A 304 18.83 -3.61 12.12
N SER A 305 18.44 -4.21 13.24
CA SER A 305 18.96 -3.84 14.57
C SER A 305 19.35 -5.06 15.41
N ALA A 306 19.14 -6.26 14.89
CA ALA A 306 19.23 -7.49 15.65
C ALA A 306 20.61 -8.15 15.52
N PHE A 307 21.38 -8.07 16.61
CA PHE A 307 22.63 -8.80 16.80
C PHE A 307 22.83 -9.07 18.30
N ALA A 308 23.72 -9.99 18.66
CA ALA A 308 24.01 -10.28 20.06
C ALA A 308 24.57 -9.03 20.76
N GLY A 309 23.93 -8.62 21.86
CA GLY A 309 24.22 -7.41 22.61
C GLY A 309 23.46 -6.17 22.16
N ALA A 310 22.68 -6.21 21.08
CA ALA A 310 21.90 -5.06 20.61
C ALA A 310 20.86 -4.61 21.66
N ILE A 311 20.63 -3.30 21.76
CA ILE A 311 19.64 -2.69 22.65
C ILE A 311 18.45 -2.21 21.83
N ILE A 312 17.30 -2.85 22.02
CA ILE A 312 16.03 -2.47 21.39
C ILE A 312 15.37 -1.37 22.23
N SER A 313 15.20 -0.21 21.62
CA SER A 313 14.58 0.95 22.27
C SER A 313 13.06 0.99 22.01
N PRO A 314 12.27 1.62 22.91
CA PRO A 314 10.84 1.82 22.70
C PRO A 314 10.51 2.92 21.67
N TYR A 315 11.50 3.61 21.11
CA TYR A 315 11.30 4.82 20.30
C TYR A 315 11.07 4.55 18.81
N TYR A 316 11.43 3.36 18.34
CA TYR A 316 11.36 2.98 16.93
C TYR A 316 10.41 1.80 16.71
N ASP A 317 10.27 1.38 15.45
CA ASP A 317 9.53 0.17 15.12
C ASP A 317 10.22 -1.07 15.73
N SER A 318 9.39 -2.07 16.00
CA SER A 318 9.73 -3.35 16.65
C SER A 318 10.47 -4.33 15.73
N LEU A 319 10.77 -3.96 14.48
CA LEU A 319 11.41 -4.84 13.50
C LEU A 319 12.85 -5.22 13.90
N LEU A 320 13.11 -6.52 13.90
CA LEU A 320 14.43 -7.10 14.14
C LEU A 320 15.13 -7.46 12.82
N VAL A 321 14.49 -8.33 12.05
CA VAL A 321 15.01 -8.86 10.78
C VAL A 321 13.85 -9.21 9.86
N LYS A 322 14.05 -8.99 8.56
CA LYS A 322 13.15 -9.51 7.52
C LYS A 322 13.72 -10.82 7.01
N VAL A 323 12.93 -11.89 7.10
CA VAL A 323 13.33 -13.23 6.65
C VAL A 323 12.57 -13.58 5.40
N ARG A 324 13.28 -14.02 4.36
CA ARG A 324 12.66 -14.41 3.10
C ARG A 324 13.09 -15.80 2.73
N LYS A 325 12.16 -16.52 2.11
CA LYS A 325 12.41 -17.82 1.51
C LYS A 325 11.94 -17.81 0.07
N TYR A 326 12.87 -18.08 -0.84
CA TYR A 326 12.64 -18.34 -2.24
C TYR A 326 12.55 -19.86 -2.49
N SER A 327 11.75 -20.27 -3.46
CA SER A 327 11.68 -21.65 -3.96
C SER A 327 11.22 -21.65 -5.41
N THR A 328 11.75 -22.58 -6.20
CA THR A 328 11.13 -22.92 -7.50
C THR A 328 9.85 -23.71 -7.30
#